data_AF-A0A1G8I6N5-F1
#
_entry.id   AF-A0A1G8I6N5-F1
#
_cell.length_a   1.000
_cell.length_b   1.000
_cell.length_c   1.000
_cell.angle_alpha   90.00
_cell.angle_beta   90.00
_cell.angle_gamma   90.00
#
_symmetry.space_group_name_H-M   'P 1'
#
loop_
_entity.id
_entity.type
_entity.pdbx_description
1 polymer ?
#
loop_
_entity_poly.entity_id
_entity_poly.type
_entity_poly.pdbx_seq_one_letter_code
_entity_poly.pdbx_strand_id
1 'polypeptide(L)'
;MAQPRQLHAPVVIGPGEAAEYLRQMDIPVDAITEAMAAGEIAAGNITSFHPVTAAGLARWISVVGVLRERLADTEWSPDNPLNRPISKHTTRGYTLSTVGGTDATGVEDHPQGPLAARRKGKSTAEAVNNTLALISVETLRGSPKPTVGETPPEGNWFLVYHRTRDEGTRLEVSLPSGFDEEAGQFTGWQVRVILPSWQSEDTTTRPLDVGGQDVDFHVREVS
;
A
#
# COMPACT_ATOMS: atom_id res chain seq x y z
N MET A 1 31.64 -0.72 12.44
CA MET A 1 31.37 -1.36 11.13
C MET A 1 29.98 -1.97 11.22
N ALA A 2 28.99 -1.37 10.55
CA ALA A 2 27.65 -1.95 10.46
C ALA A 2 27.71 -3.15 9.52
N GLN A 3 27.25 -4.32 9.97
CA GLN A 3 27.09 -5.47 9.09
C GLN A 3 26.13 -5.10 7.95
N PRO A 4 26.42 -5.47 6.70
CA PRO A 4 25.48 -5.31 5.61
C PRO A 4 24.22 -6.13 5.92
N ARG A 5 23.08 -5.42 6.02
CA ARG A 5 21.76 -6.01 6.23
C ARG A 5 21.51 -6.97 5.06
N GLN A 6 21.51 -8.29 5.30
CA GLN A 6 21.16 -9.26 4.26
C GLN A 6 19.73 -8.96 3.81
N LEU A 7 19.59 -8.38 2.61
CA LEU A 7 18.32 -8.26 1.93
C LEU A 7 17.93 -9.66 1.46
N HIS A 8 17.10 -10.35 2.23
CA HIS A 8 16.46 -11.57 1.75
C HIS A 8 15.42 -11.19 0.70
N ALA A 9 15.29 -12.02 -0.34
CA ALA A 9 14.25 -11.85 -1.34
C ALA A 9 12.87 -11.87 -0.67
N PRO A 10 11.91 -11.03 -1.11
CA PRO A 10 10.57 -11.03 -0.56
C PRO A 10 9.88 -12.38 -0.82
N VAL A 11 9.00 -12.79 0.08
CA VAL A 11 8.00 -13.82 -0.21
C VAL A 11 6.97 -13.18 -1.14
N VAL A 12 6.82 -13.71 -2.34
CA VAL A 12 5.84 -13.22 -3.32
C VAL A 12 4.69 -14.22 -3.37
N ILE A 13 3.49 -13.73 -3.06
CA ILE A 13 2.23 -14.46 -3.22
C ILE A 13 1.57 -13.94 -4.49
N GLY A 14 1.40 -14.81 -5.48
CA GLY A 14 0.85 -14.43 -6.78
C GLY A 14 -0.68 -14.22 -6.74
N PRO A 15 -1.27 -13.64 -7.80
CA PRO A 15 -2.70 -13.35 -7.91
C PRO A 15 -3.62 -14.54 -7.64
N GLY A 16 -3.20 -15.76 -7.99
CA GLY A 16 -3.99 -16.98 -7.78
C GLY A 16 -4.13 -17.38 -6.30
N GLU A 17 -3.21 -16.95 -5.43
CA GLU A 17 -3.15 -17.33 -4.02
C GLU A 17 -3.47 -16.14 -3.09
N ALA A 18 -3.51 -14.92 -3.63
CA ALA A 18 -3.68 -13.69 -2.87
C ALA A 18 -4.94 -13.67 -2.01
N ALA A 19 -6.08 -14.11 -2.54
CA ALA A 19 -7.34 -14.14 -1.80
C ALA A 19 -7.29 -15.08 -0.59
N GLU A 20 -6.68 -16.25 -0.75
CA GLU A 20 -6.48 -17.21 0.33
C GLU A 20 -5.56 -16.63 1.41
N TYR A 21 -4.47 -16.01 1.00
CA TYR A 21 -3.48 -15.43 1.91
C TYR A 21 -4.06 -14.26 2.71
N LEU A 22 -4.76 -13.33 2.06
CA LEU A 22 -5.37 -12.16 2.72
C LEU A 22 -6.52 -12.54 3.65
N ARG A 23 -7.26 -13.62 3.33
CA ARG A 23 -8.31 -14.14 4.22
C ARG A 23 -7.75 -14.58 5.57
N GLN A 24 -6.49 -15.01 5.65
CA GLN A 24 -5.85 -15.36 6.92
C GLN A 24 -5.65 -14.12 7.83
N MET A 25 -5.70 -12.92 7.28
CA MET A 25 -5.63 -11.64 8.00
C MET A 25 -7.01 -10.97 8.15
N ASP A 26 -8.09 -11.67 7.78
CA ASP A 26 -9.44 -11.10 7.77
C ASP A 26 -9.56 -9.86 6.87
N ILE A 27 -8.81 -9.84 5.75
CA ILE A 27 -8.85 -8.81 4.70
C ILE A 27 -9.60 -9.37 3.48
N PRO A 28 -10.86 -8.97 3.25
CA PRO A 28 -11.62 -9.40 2.09
C PRO A 28 -11.12 -8.72 0.79
N VAL A 29 -10.98 -9.47 -0.30
CA VAL A 29 -10.53 -8.93 -1.60
C VAL A 29 -11.59 -8.06 -2.27
N ASP A 30 -12.86 -8.36 -2.06
CA ASP A 30 -14.00 -7.52 -2.44
C ASP A 30 -13.91 -6.13 -1.79
N ALA A 31 -13.55 -6.03 -0.51
CA ALA A 31 -13.32 -4.75 0.16
C ALA A 31 -12.26 -3.88 -0.56
N ILE A 32 -11.17 -4.49 -1.03
CA ILE A 32 -10.13 -3.80 -1.82
C ILE A 32 -10.67 -3.39 -3.19
N THR A 33 -11.43 -4.27 -3.84
CA THR A 33 -12.02 -4.06 -5.17
C THR A 33 -13.03 -2.91 -5.14
N GLU A 34 -13.91 -2.89 -4.15
CA GLU A 34 -14.90 -1.82 -3.94
C GLU A 34 -14.23 -0.49 -3.60
N ALA A 35 -13.20 -0.50 -2.75
CA ALA A 35 -12.43 0.70 -2.44
C ALA A 35 -11.76 1.27 -3.70
N MET A 36 -11.20 0.41 -4.55
CA MET A 36 -10.59 0.84 -5.81
C MET A 36 -11.63 1.41 -6.77
N ALA A 37 -12.78 0.77 -6.92
CA ALA A 37 -13.88 1.27 -7.73
C ALA A 37 -14.35 2.66 -7.28
N ALA A 38 -14.53 2.86 -5.96
CA ALA A 38 -14.88 4.17 -5.41
C ALA A 38 -13.81 5.24 -5.68
N GLY A 39 -12.53 4.86 -5.56
CA GLY A 39 -11.40 5.71 -5.91
C GLY A 39 -11.42 6.16 -7.37
N GLU A 40 -11.71 5.24 -8.27
CA GLU A 40 -11.72 5.44 -9.71
C GLU A 40 -12.88 6.34 -10.15
N ILE A 41 -14.07 6.14 -9.56
CA ILE A 41 -15.23 7.02 -9.74
C ILE A 41 -14.90 8.45 -9.27
N ALA A 42 -14.32 8.57 -8.06
CA ALA A 42 -13.98 9.88 -7.50
C ALA A 42 -12.96 10.64 -8.36
N ALA A 43 -11.95 9.94 -8.89
CA ALA A 43 -10.96 10.53 -9.80
C ALA A 43 -11.56 10.88 -11.17
N GLY A 44 -12.48 10.06 -11.69
CA GLY A 44 -13.17 10.30 -12.96
C GLY A 44 -14.03 11.56 -12.96
N ASN A 45 -14.51 11.98 -11.79
CA ASN A 45 -15.26 13.22 -11.62
C ASN A 45 -14.38 14.49 -11.67
N ILE A 46 -13.05 14.35 -11.73
CA ILE A 46 -12.11 15.47 -11.78
C ILE A 46 -11.87 15.90 -13.24
N THR A 47 -12.31 17.12 -13.56
CA THR A 47 -12.11 17.76 -14.87
C THR A 47 -10.80 18.53 -14.99
N SER A 48 -10.45 18.96 -16.21
CA SER A 48 -9.24 19.76 -16.51
C SER A 48 -9.19 21.14 -15.84
N PHE A 49 -10.32 21.64 -15.33
CA PHE A 49 -10.38 22.88 -14.55
C PHE A 49 -9.95 22.73 -13.09
N HIS A 50 -9.78 21.49 -12.59
CA HIS A 50 -9.27 21.25 -11.25
C HIS A 50 -7.74 21.26 -11.23
N PRO A 51 -7.11 21.41 -10.05
CA PRO A 51 -5.67 21.22 -9.92
C PRO A 51 -5.23 19.85 -10.44
N VAL A 52 -4.04 19.80 -11.05
CA VAL A 52 -3.45 18.56 -11.62
C VAL A 52 -3.36 17.42 -10.59
N THR A 53 -3.20 17.77 -9.31
CA THR A 53 -3.13 16.80 -8.20
C THR A 53 -4.49 16.28 -7.72
N ALA A 54 -5.60 16.90 -8.15
CA ALA A 54 -6.92 16.64 -7.58
C ALA A 54 -7.42 15.22 -7.86
N ALA A 55 -7.20 14.67 -9.06
CA ALA A 55 -7.64 13.31 -9.40
C ALA A 55 -6.96 12.25 -8.51
N GLY A 56 -5.64 12.36 -8.32
CA GLY A 56 -4.89 11.46 -7.45
C GLY A 56 -5.30 11.57 -5.98
N LEU A 57 -5.54 12.80 -5.50
CA LEU A 57 -5.99 13.05 -4.13
C LEU A 57 -7.41 12.51 -3.90
N ALA A 58 -8.35 12.80 -4.80
CA ALA A 58 -9.74 12.33 -4.72
C ALA A 58 -9.82 10.80 -4.73
N ARG A 59 -8.99 10.13 -5.55
CA ARG A 59 -8.84 8.68 -5.52
C ARG A 59 -8.41 8.21 -4.15
N TRP A 60 -7.29 8.73 -3.65
CA TRP A 60 -6.72 8.29 -2.39
C TRP A 60 -7.71 8.46 -1.23
N ILE A 61 -8.38 9.62 -1.13
CA ILE A 61 -9.40 9.88 -0.10
C ILE A 61 -10.49 8.81 -0.14
N SER A 62 -11.01 8.50 -1.33
CA SER A 62 -12.13 7.57 -1.49
C SER A 62 -11.71 6.12 -1.26
N VAL A 63 -10.54 5.70 -1.74
CA VAL A 63 -9.98 4.37 -1.46
C VAL A 63 -9.80 4.19 0.04
N VAL A 64 -9.20 5.16 0.74
CA VAL A 64 -8.99 5.09 2.20
C VAL A 64 -10.33 5.04 2.94
N GLY A 65 -11.30 5.87 2.58
CA GLY A 65 -12.61 5.92 3.23
C GLY A 65 -13.35 4.60 3.11
N VAL A 66 -13.56 4.12 1.89
CA VAL A 66 -14.32 2.91 1.61
C VAL A 66 -13.61 1.67 2.14
N LEU A 67 -12.29 1.55 1.97
CA LEU A 67 -11.56 0.39 2.51
C LEU A 67 -11.71 0.30 4.04
N ARG A 68 -11.61 1.43 4.75
CA ARG A 68 -11.73 1.46 6.21
C ARG A 68 -13.14 1.15 6.66
N GLU A 69 -14.15 1.63 5.95
CA GLU A 69 -15.55 1.30 6.20
C GLU A 69 -15.78 -0.21 6.04
N ARG A 70 -15.35 -0.81 4.93
CA ARG A 70 -15.49 -2.26 4.69
C ARG A 70 -14.74 -3.13 5.68
N LEU A 71 -13.55 -2.70 6.09
CA LEU A 71 -12.80 -3.42 7.13
C LEU A 71 -13.44 -3.28 8.51
N ALA A 72 -14.14 -2.17 8.80
CA ALA A 72 -14.84 -2.01 10.07
C ALA A 72 -16.04 -2.97 10.23
N ASP A 73 -16.53 -3.55 9.14
CA ASP A 73 -17.53 -4.64 9.15
C ASP A 73 -16.92 -6.01 9.50
N THR A 74 -15.59 -6.10 9.65
CA THR A 74 -14.85 -7.32 10.02
C THR A 74 -14.06 -7.13 11.33
N GLU A 75 -13.01 -7.91 11.56
CA GLU A 75 -12.16 -7.85 12.76
C GLU A 75 -11.17 -6.68 12.74
N TRP A 76 -11.51 -5.56 12.10
CA TRP A 76 -10.66 -4.38 12.01
C TRP A 76 -11.35 -3.15 12.55
N SER A 77 -10.56 -2.18 13.03
CA SER A 77 -11.05 -0.92 13.58
C SER A 77 -10.25 0.26 12.99
N PRO A 78 -10.92 1.37 12.63
CA PRO A 78 -10.22 2.55 12.11
C PRO A 78 -9.44 3.26 13.23
N ASP A 79 -8.22 3.69 12.92
CA ASP A 79 -7.42 4.55 13.79
C ASP A 79 -6.65 5.62 12.99
N ASN A 80 -6.20 6.70 13.64
CA ASN A 80 -5.50 7.80 13.00
C ASN A 80 -4.28 8.28 13.81
N PRO A 81 -3.34 7.39 14.20
CA PRO A 81 -2.18 7.79 14.99
C PRO A 81 -1.35 8.82 14.21
N LEU A 82 -1.11 9.98 14.82
CA LEU A 82 -0.38 11.09 14.19
C LEU A 82 -0.95 11.49 12.81
N ASN A 83 -2.29 11.50 12.67
CA ASN A 83 -3.02 11.79 11.43
C ASN A 83 -2.70 10.83 10.27
N ARG A 84 -2.20 9.63 10.56
CA ARG A 84 -2.03 8.57 9.56
C ARG A 84 -3.27 7.66 9.56
N PRO A 85 -4.14 7.72 8.54
CA PRO A 85 -5.32 6.87 8.50
C PRO A 85 -4.90 5.41 8.30
N ILE A 86 -5.24 4.57 9.27
CA ILE A 86 -5.00 3.12 9.24
C ILE A 86 -6.24 2.35 9.68
N SER A 87 -6.28 1.07 9.34
CA SER A 87 -7.10 0.07 10.00
C SER A 87 -6.21 -0.79 10.90
N LYS A 88 -6.65 -1.12 12.11
CA LYS A 88 -5.97 -2.03 13.04
C LYS A 88 -6.83 -3.27 13.26
N HIS A 89 -6.24 -4.44 13.13
CA HIS A 89 -6.93 -5.67 13.48
C HIS A 89 -7.18 -5.70 15.00
N THR A 90 -8.36 -6.16 15.42
CA THR A 90 -8.85 -6.12 16.81
C THR A 90 -8.11 -7.06 17.75
N THR A 91 -7.73 -8.24 17.25
CA THR A 91 -7.13 -9.33 18.04
C THR A 91 -5.69 -9.69 17.64
N ARG A 92 -5.25 -9.34 16.43
CA ARG A 92 -3.91 -9.66 15.91
C ARG A 92 -3.09 -8.41 15.64
N GLY A 93 -1.77 -8.52 15.63
CA GLY A 93 -0.84 -7.40 15.42
C GLY A 93 -0.76 -6.84 14.00
N TYR A 94 -1.85 -6.83 13.23
CA TYR A 94 -1.88 -6.28 11.87
C TYR A 94 -2.37 -4.83 11.86
N THR A 95 -1.73 -3.99 11.06
CA THR A 95 -2.31 -2.73 10.61
C THR A 95 -2.28 -2.65 9.09
N LEU A 96 -3.20 -1.90 8.50
CA LEU A 96 -3.29 -1.67 7.07
C LEU A 96 -3.37 -0.18 6.79
N SER A 97 -2.43 0.31 5.98
CA SER A 97 -2.39 1.68 5.44
C SER A 97 -2.55 1.64 3.92
N THR A 98 -2.95 2.76 3.30
CA THR A 98 -3.07 2.84 1.84
C THR A 98 -2.09 3.86 1.27
N VAL A 99 -1.36 3.47 0.23
CA VAL A 99 -0.42 4.34 -0.49
C VAL A 99 -0.53 4.16 -2.00
N GLY A 100 -0.43 5.26 -2.75
CA GLY A 100 -0.12 5.18 -4.17
C GLY A 100 1.32 4.72 -4.36
N GLY A 101 1.55 3.83 -5.33
CA GLY A 101 2.84 3.23 -5.64
C GLY A 101 3.40 3.62 -7.01
N THR A 102 4.63 3.18 -7.27
CA THR A 102 5.32 3.35 -8.55
C THR A 102 4.97 2.25 -9.55
N ASP A 103 5.54 2.33 -10.74
CA ASP A 103 5.43 1.37 -11.83
C ASP A 103 5.88 -0.06 -11.49
N ALA A 104 6.62 -0.25 -10.40
CA ALA A 104 6.98 -1.56 -9.87
C ALA A 104 5.86 -2.25 -9.07
N THR A 105 4.76 -1.54 -8.77
CA THR A 105 3.60 -2.11 -8.04
C THR A 105 2.91 -3.20 -8.86
N GLY A 106 2.64 -4.34 -8.25
CA GLY A 106 1.99 -5.48 -8.89
C GLY A 106 2.89 -6.27 -9.85
N VAL A 107 4.18 -5.92 -9.98
CA VAL A 107 5.13 -6.64 -10.82
C VAL A 107 5.85 -7.68 -9.96
N GLU A 108 5.52 -8.96 -10.14
CA GLU A 108 6.02 -10.08 -9.33
C GLU A 108 7.54 -10.16 -9.31
N ASP A 109 8.17 -10.06 -10.49
CA ASP A 109 9.60 -10.24 -10.72
C ASP A 109 10.43 -8.94 -10.57
N HIS A 110 9.82 -7.84 -10.11
CA HIS A 110 10.55 -6.60 -9.90
C HIS A 110 11.57 -6.74 -8.74
N PRO A 111 12.86 -6.45 -8.97
CA PRO A 111 13.93 -6.77 -8.02
C PRO A 111 13.83 -6.03 -6.67
N GLN A 112 13.17 -4.87 -6.64
CA GLN A 112 12.99 -4.08 -5.42
C GLN A 112 11.53 -4.03 -4.93
N GLY A 113 10.56 -4.51 -5.72
CA GLY A 113 9.13 -4.24 -5.50
C GLY A 113 8.77 -2.75 -5.62
N PRO A 114 7.56 -2.34 -5.18
CA PRO A 114 7.11 -0.96 -5.33
C PRO A 114 7.77 0.00 -4.36
N LEU A 115 7.75 1.27 -4.76
CA LEU A 115 8.03 2.42 -3.93
C LEU A 115 6.76 3.25 -3.74
N ALA A 116 6.69 4.08 -2.72
CA ALA A 116 5.62 5.06 -2.58
C ALA A 116 5.75 6.14 -3.68
N ALA A 117 4.63 6.46 -4.36
CA ALA A 117 4.57 7.49 -5.39
C ALA A 117 4.88 8.91 -4.87
N ARG A 118 4.79 9.11 -3.55
CA ARG A 118 5.15 10.35 -2.84
C ARG A 118 5.91 9.98 -1.59
N ARG A 119 6.95 10.77 -1.27
CA ARG A 119 7.75 10.61 -0.05
C ARG A 119 6.84 10.56 1.18
N LYS A 120 7.10 9.62 2.08
CA LYS A 120 6.35 9.49 3.33
C LYS A 120 7.14 10.08 4.48
N GLY A 121 6.41 10.68 5.42
CA GLY A 121 6.99 11.38 6.55
C GLY A 121 7.32 10.46 7.72
N LYS A 122 7.82 11.10 8.79
CA LYS A 122 8.30 10.46 10.01
C LYS A 122 7.30 9.47 10.65
N SER A 123 6.00 9.77 10.58
CA SER A 123 4.96 8.86 11.11
C SER A 123 5.03 7.48 10.45
N THR A 124 5.17 7.40 9.12
CA THR A 124 5.32 6.12 8.40
C THR A 124 6.64 5.44 8.74
N ALA A 125 7.73 6.22 8.83
CA ALA A 125 9.03 5.70 9.23
C ALA A 125 9.00 5.03 10.61
N GLU A 126 8.48 5.73 11.63
CA GLU A 126 8.35 5.23 13.00
C GLU A 126 7.51 3.95 13.05
N ALA A 127 6.43 3.87 12.26
CA ALA A 127 5.61 2.67 12.18
C ALA A 127 6.38 1.46 11.63
N VAL A 128 7.00 1.62 10.46
CA VAL A 128 7.74 0.53 9.81
C VAL A 128 8.93 0.10 10.68
N ASN A 129 9.70 1.06 11.19
CA ASN A 129 10.89 0.78 12.00
C ASN A 129 10.55 0.13 13.35
N ASN A 130 9.46 0.54 14.02
CA ASN A 130 9.02 -0.09 15.26
C ASN A 130 8.55 -1.53 15.04
N THR A 131 7.80 -1.81 13.96
CA THR A 131 7.41 -3.18 13.60
C THR A 131 8.63 -4.06 13.37
N LEU A 132 9.64 -3.56 12.65
CA LEU A 132 10.86 -4.34 12.38
C LEU A 132 11.64 -4.65 13.66
N ALA A 133 11.68 -3.73 14.62
CA ALA A 133 12.29 -3.98 15.93
C ALA A 133 11.58 -5.12 16.68
N LEU A 134 10.24 -5.16 16.65
CA LEU A 134 9.44 -6.22 17.28
C LEU A 134 9.66 -7.58 16.59
N ILE A 135 9.56 -7.63 15.26
CA ILE A 135 9.80 -8.86 14.47
C ILE A 135 11.21 -9.40 14.73
N SER A 136 12.22 -8.52 14.80
CA SER A 136 13.61 -8.94 15.06
C SER A 136 13.76 -9.61 16.43
N VAL A 137 13.07 -9.10 17.46
CA VAL A 137 13.07 -9.69 18.81
C VAL A 137 12.38 -11.07 18.81
N GLU A 138 11.30 -11.25 18.07
CA GLU A 138 10.62 -12.54 17.94
C GLU A 138 11.42 -13.55 17.13
N THR A 139 12.08 -13.11 16.05
CA THR A 139 12.94 -13.97 15.23
C THR A 139 14.13 -14.49 16.05
N LEU A 140 14.72 -13.65 16.92
CA LEU A 140 15.74 -14.09 17.88
C LEU A 140 15.23 -15.12 18.89
N ARG A 141 13.91 -15.20 19.10
CA ARG A 141 13.25 -16.22 19.93
C ARG A 141 12.91 -17.51 19.17
N GLY A 142 13.28 -17.61 17.89
CA GLY A 142 13.25 -18.87 17.13
C GLY A 142 12.12 -19.03 16.12
N SER A 143 11.38 -17.97 15.77
CA SER A 143 10.35 -18.05 14.73
C SER A 143 10.96 -18.17 13.32
N PRO A 144 10.62 -19.21 12.52
CA PRO A 144 11.08 -19.34 11.15
C PRO A 144 10.55 -18.21 10.24
N LYS A 145 11.21 -18.02 9.09
CA LYS A 145 10.76 -17.10 8.04
C LYS A 145 9.38 -17.53 7.52
N PRO A 146 8.52 -16.57 7.11
CA PRO A 146 7.24 -16.89 6.51
C PRO A 146 7.48 -17.64 5.19
N THR A 147 6.90 -18.82 5.06
CA THR A 147 6.81 -19.56 3.81
C THR A 147 5.39 -19.48 3.25
N VAL A 148 5.23 -19.80 1.96
CA VAL A 148 3.91 -19.89 1.32
C VAL A 148 3.11 -20.96 2.06
N GLY A 149 2.04 -20.57 2.75
CA GLY A 149 1.18 -21.46 3.54
C GLY A 149 1.26 -21.29 5.07
N GLU A 150 2.14 -20.42 5.57
CA GLU A 150 2.19 -20.04 6.99
C GLU A 150 1.38 -18.77 7.28
N THR A 151 0.97 -18.61 8.54
CA THR A 151 0.24 -17.43 9.02
C THR A 151 0.99 -16.14 8.66
N PRO A 152 0.32 -15.14 8.06
CA PRO A 152 0.97 -13.89 7.67
C PRO A 152 1.63 -13.18 8.86
N PRO A 153 2.83 -12.60 8.70
CA PRO A 153 3.52 -11.93 9.79
C PRO A 153 2.77 -10.71 10.31
N GLU A 154 2.77 -10.55 11.63
CA GLU A 154 2.26 -9.32 12.25
C GLU A 154 3.09 -8.11 11.80
N GLY A 155 2.44 -6.95 11.70
CA GLY A 155 3.10 -5.73 11.29
C GLY A 155 2.23 -4.70 10.60
N ASN A 156 2.89 -3.66 10.11
CA ASN A 156 2.28 -2.57 9.37
C ASN A 156 2.27 -2.89 7.88
N TRP A 157 1.15 -3.39 7.38
CA TRP A 157 0.91 -3.70 5.97
C TRP A 157 0.41 -2.48 5.20
N PHE A 158 0.63 -2.50 3.89
CA PHE A 158 0.24 -1.43 2.99
C PHE A 158 -0.50 -1.98 1.79
N LEU A 159 -1.72 -1.49 1.54
CA LEU A 159 -2.31 -1.54 0.22
C LEU A 159 -1.58 -0.53 -0.66
N VAL A 160 -0.86 -1.03 -1.66
CA VAL A 160 -0.15 -0.26 -2.67
C VAL A 160 -0.89 -0.38 -3.99
N TYR A 161 -1.24 0.75 -4.60
CA TYR A 161 -1.90 0.74 -5.90
C TYR A 161 -1.16 1.63 -6.91
N HIS A 162 -1.16 1.21 -8.16
CA HIS A 162 -0.59 1.98 -9.26
C HIS A 162 -1.45 1.90 -10.50
N ARG A 163 -1.94 3.06 -10.96
CA ARG A 163 -2.71 3.15 -12.20
C ARG A 163 -1.78 3.12 -13.41
N THR A 164 -1.92 2.07 -14.22
CA THR A 164 -1.22 1.95 -15.49
C THR A 164 -1.99 2.67 -16.61
N ARG A 165 -1.36 2.79 -17.78
CA ARG A 165 -2.03 3.32 -18.99
C ARG A 165 -3.00 2.32 -19.61
N ASP A 166 -2.63 1.03 -19.63
CA ASP A 166 -3.25 0.04 -20.51
C ASP A 166 -3.82 -1.19 -19.75
N GLU A 167 -3.33 -1.48 -18.55
CA GLU A 167 -3.65 -2.68 -17.76
C GLU A 167 -4.51 -2.37 -16.54
N GLY A 168 -5.18 -1.22 -16.50
CA GLY A 168 -5.96 -0.80 -15.34
C GLY A 168 -5.09 -0.45 -14.13
N THR A 169 -5.59 -0.71 -12.92
CA THR A 169 -4.88 -0.40 -11.66
C THR A 169 -4.27 -1.67 -11.08
N ARG A 170 -2.94 -1.72 -11.01
CA ARG A 170 -2.19 -2.78 -10.33
C ARG A 170 -2.27 -2.60 -8.82
N LEU A 171 -2.42 -3.70 -8.10
CA LEU A 171 -2.69 -3.74 -6.68
C LEU A 171 -1.76 -4.74 -6.00
N GLU A 172 -1.22 -4.38 -4.84
CA GLU A 172 -0.61 -5.35 -3.92
C GLU A 172 -0.85 -4.95 -2.47
N VAL A 173 -0.91 -5.95 -1.57
CA VAL A 173 -0.88 -5.75 -0.12
C VAL A 173 0.45 -6.28 0.38
N SER A 174 1.30 -5.39 0.88
CA SER A 174 2.71 -5.71 1.10
C SER A 174 3.20 -5.27 2.49
N LEU A 175 4.07 -6.09 3.07
CA LEU A 175 4.73 -5.85 4.36
C LEU A 175 6.17 -5.38 4.10
N PRO A 176 6.55 -4.15 4.46
CA PRO A 176 7.89 -3.64 4.19
C PRO A 176 8.96 -4.34 5.05
N SER A 177 10.18 -4.40 4.53
CA SER A 177 11.37 -4.86 5.28
C SER A 177 12.21 -3.72 5.85
N GLY A 178 11.87 -2.46 5.51
CA GLY A 178 12.56 -1.27 5.96
C GLY A 178 11.99 0.01 5.39
N PHE A 179 12.36 1.12 6.03
CA PHE A 179 12.03 2.47 5.59
C PHE A 179 13.23 3.38 5.82
N ASP A 180 13.59 4.15 4.79
CA ASP A 180 14.61 5.19 4.84
C ASP A 180 13.94 6.52 5.16
N GLU A 181 14.24 7.07 6.34
CA GLU A 181 13.63 8.30 6.83
C GLU A 181 14.08 9.54 6.05
N GLU A 182 15.31 9.54 5.54
CA GLU A 182 15.87 10.66 4.78
C GLU A 182 15.32 10.68 3.36
N ALA A 183 15.25 9.52 2.71
CA ALA A 183 14.62 9.37 1.40
C ALA A 183 13.09 9.46 1.47
N GLY A 184 12.51 9.19 2.64
CA GLY A 184 11.07 9.09 2.83
C GLY A 184 10.47 7.92 2.05
N GLN A 185 11.18 6.79 2.01
CA GLN A 185 10.87 5.70 1.08
C GLN A 185 11.07 4.29 1.67
N PHE A 186 10.29 3.31 1.19
CA PHE A 186 10.50 1.90 1.51
C PHE A 186 11.86 1.40 0.96
N THR A 187 12.54 0.55 1.72
CA THR A 187 13.85 -0.02 1.31
C THR A 187 13.73 -1.46 0.83
N GLY A 188 12.53 -2.02 0.78
CA GLY A 188 12.25 -3.39 0.38
C GLY A 188 11.02 -3.97 1.08
N TRP A 189 10.75 -5.25 0.81
CA TRP A 189 9.53 -5.94 1.25
C TRP A 189 9.88 -7.31 1.86
N GLN A 190 9.18 -7.69 2.92
CA GLN A 190 9.24 -9.03 3.51
C GLN A 190 8.25 -9.96 2.79
N VAL A 191 7.03 -9.47 2.58
CA VAL A 191 5.96 -10.17 1.87
C VAL A 191 5.33 -9.21 0.88
N ARG A 192 5.05 -9.71 -0.33
CA ARG A 192 4.28 -9.01 -1.36
C ARG A 192 3.12 -9.91 -1.79
N VAL A 193 1.89 -9.48 -1.52
CA VAL A 193 0.69 -10.19 -1.96
C VAL A 193 0.14 -9.46 -3.18
N ILE A 194 0.41 -10.00 -4.36
CA ILE A 194 0.02 -9.37 -5.62
C ILE A 194 -1.43 -9.75 -5.94
N LEU A 195 -2.29 -8.74 -6.12
CA LEU A 195 -3.68 -8.97 -6.50
C LEU A 195 -3.83 -8.87 -8.03
N PRO A 196 -4.87 -9.49 -8.62
CA PRO A 196 -5.24 -9.20 -9.99
C PRO A 196 -5.41 -7.69 -10.22
N SER A 197 -4.95 -7.19 -11.38
CA SER A 197 -5.18 -5.80 -11.75
C SER A 197 -6.67 -5.49 -11.78
N TRP A 198 -7.06 -4.40 -11.14
CA TRP A 198 -8.42 -3.90 -11.17
C TRP A 198 -8.70 -3.22 -12.51
N GLN A 199 -9.82 -3.57 -13.13
CA GLN A 199 -10.31 -2.95 -14.36
C GLN A 199 -11.61 -2.22 -14.08
N SER A 200 -11.78 -1.05 -14.69
CA SER A 200 -13.08 -0.39 -14.72
C SER A 200 -13.97 -1.09 -15.74
N GLU A 201 -15.21 -1.37 -15.37
CA GLU A 201 -16.24 -1.79 -16.34
C GLU A 201 -16.59 -0.65 -17.30
N ASP A 202 -16.41 0.60 -16.84
CA ASP A 202 -16.61 1.80 -17.65
C ASP A 202 -15.26 2.33 -18.20
N THR A 203 -15.08 2.20 -19.51
CA THR A 203 -13.87 2.67 -20.22
C THR A 203 -14.00 4.09 -20.78
N THR A 204 -15.15 4.74 -20.60
CA THR A 204 -15.48 6.01 -21.26
C THR A 204 -14.78 7.22 -20.66
N THR A 205 -14.48 7.18 -19.35
CA THR A 205 -13.84 8.29 -18.64
C THR A 205 -12.46 7.87 -18.15
N ARG A 206 -11.41 8.52 -18.67
CA ARG A 206 -10.02 8.32 -18.21
C ARG A 206 -9.62 9.49 -17.30
N PRO A 207 -9.40 9.24 -15.99
CA PRO A 207 -8.90 10.25 -15.06
C PRO A 207 -7.58 10.87 -15.52
N LEU A 208 -7.38 12.14 -15.17
CA LEU A 208 -6.27 12.97 -15.70
C LEU A 208 -4.89 12.61 -15.13
N ASP A 209 -4.79 11.74 -14.14
CA ASP A 209 -3.58 11.47 -13.37
C ASP A 209 -2.91 10.13 -13.68
N VAL A 210 -3.11 9.62 -14.90
CA VAL A 210 -2.47 8.38 -15.36
C VAL A 210 -0.96 8.45 -15.21
N GLY A 211 -0.39 7.45 -14.51
CA GLY A 211 1.05 7.35 -14.24
C GLY A 211 1.51 7.89 -12.87
N GLY A 212 0.62 8.50 -12.07
CA GLY A 212 0.87 8.80 -10.65
C GLY A 212 2.04 9.77 -10.36
N GLN A 213 2.50 10.52 -11.36
CA GLN A 213 3.75 11.28 -11.27
C GLN A 213 3.67 12.45 -10.29
N ASP A 214 4.81 12.79 -9.69
CA ASP A 214 4.98 14.00 -8.89
C ASP A 214 4.77 15.23 -9.75
N VAL A 215 4.09 16.24 -9.21
CA VAL A 215 3.77 17.46 -9.95
C VAL A 215 4.66 18.54 -9.38
N ASP A 216 5.68 18.94 -10.15
CA ASP A 216 6.56 20.03 -9.77
C ASP A 216 5.80 21.35 -9.83
N PHE A 217 5.77 22.09 -8.71
CA PHE A 217 5.31 23.47 -8.69
C PHE A 217 6.32 24.35 -7.96
N HIS A 218 6.58 25.53 -8.52
CA HIS A 218 7.47 26.52 -7.92
C HIS A 218 6.66 27.53 -7.12
N VAL A 219 6.86 27.57 -5.81
CA VAL A 219 6.35 28.64 -4.95
C VAL A 219 7.31 29.82 -5.08
N ARG A 220 6.82 30.97 -5.54
CA ARG A 220 7.55 32.24 -5.47
C ARG A 220 6.77 33.17 -4.54
N GLU A 221 7.44 33.75 -3.55
CA GLU A 221 6.88 34.86 -2.80
C GLU A 221 6.66 36.03 -3.75
N VAL A 222 5.44 36.57 -3.75
CA VAL A 222 5.12 37.78 -4.48
C VAL A 222 5.51 38.94 -3.59
N SER A 223 6.53 39.69 -4.02
CA SER A 223 6.97 40.94 -3.39
C SER A 223 5.99 42.07 -3.64
#